data_AF-A0A519VPZ5-F1
#
_entry.id   AF-A0A519VPZ5-F1
#
_cell.length_a   1.000
_cell.length_b   1.000
_cell.length_c   1.000
_cell.angle_alpha   90.00
_cell.angle_beta   90.00
_cell.angle_gamma   90.00
#
_symmetry.space_group_name_H-M   'P 1'
#
loop_
_entity.id
_entity.type
_entity.pdbx_description
1 polymer ?
#
loop_
_entity_poly.entity_id
_entity_poly.type
_entity_poly.pdbx_seq_one_letter_code
_entity_poly.pdbx_strand_id
1 'polypeptide(L)'
;GGFGGVGYSVGRLLKVVTAFTIGHSLTLLLGALGWVRLPGQPVEVLIAVSILVSAGHAGRPLFAGREAWVAAGFGLVHGLAFASTLAGLHLDASRMGLSILGFNLGIELMQLLVIALTVPWLLLLSCTPAYPAVRLGGAALAGLAAVAWLVERLSGQPNALTVLVAQAVPYALWLLGVLAVGAVLAFWRTQPSAA
;
A
#
# COMPACT_ATOMS: atom_id res chain seq x y z
N GLY A 1 -14.10 -6.99 15.01
CA GLY A 1 -15.08 -7.20 13.93
C GLY A 1 -14.87 -8.59 13.39
N GLY A 2 -15.90 -9.43 13.40
CA GLY A 2 -15.83 -10.81 12.89
C GLY A 2 -15.55 -10.87 11.40
N PHE A 3 -15.09 -12.03 10.94
CA PHE A 3 -14.85 -12.31 9.52
C PHE A 3 -16.17 -12.21 8.74
N GLY A 4 -16.31 -11.18 7.88
CA GLY A 4 -17.53 -10.94 7.10
C GLY A 4 -17.67 -11.81 5.84
N GLY A 5 -16.79 -12.80 5.66
CA GLY A 5 -16.70 -13.62 4.45
C GLY A 5 -15.69 -13.11 3.42
N VAL A 6 -15.27 -14.00 2.52
CA VAL A 6 -14.28 -13.72 1.46
C VAL A 6 -14.80 -12.64 0.50
N GLY A 7 -16.01 -12.79 -0.02
CA GLY A 7 -16.60 -11.84 -0.98
C GLY A 7 -16.77 -10.43 -0.41
N TYR A 8 -17.15 -10.32 0.86
CA TYR A 8 -17.25 -9.04 1.55
C TYR A 8 -15.89 -8.36 1.71
N SER A 9 -14.87 -9.14 2.07
CA SER A 9 -13.50 -8.64 2.26
C SER A 9 -12.89 -8.17 0.94
N VAL A 10 -13.04 -8.96 -0.13
CA VAL A 10 -12.60 -8.61 -1.48
C VAL A 10 -13.32 -7.36 -1.98
N GLY A 11 -14.65 -7.30 -1.86
CA GLY A 11 -15.43 -6.13 -2.29
C GLY A 11 -15.03 -4.85 -1.58
N ARG A 12 -14.67 -4.93 -0.29
CA ARG A 12 -14.15 -3.78 0.47
C ARG A 12 -12.76 -3.36 -0.02
N LEU A 13 -11.86 -4.30 -0.26
CA LEU A 13 -10.52 -4.02 -0.78
C LEU A 13 -10.57 -3.37 -2.16
N LEU A 14 -11.41 -3.85 -3.06
CA LEU A 14 -11.60 -3.25 -4.38
C LEU A 14 -12.05 -1.80 -4.27
N LYS A 15 -13.03 -1.49 -3.40
CA LYS A 15 -13.46 -0.11 -3.16
C LYS A 15 -12.31 0.79 -2.67
N VAL A 16 -11.46 0.28 -1.78
CA VAL A 16 -10.30 1.01 -1.26
C VAL A 16 -9.27 1.29 -2.37
N VAL A 17 -8.92 0.27 -3.16
CA VAL A 17 -7.97 0.40 -4.27
C VAL A 17 -8.47 1.36 -5.32
N THR A 18 -9.71 1.18 -5.80
CA THR A 18 -10.30 2.07 -6.81
C THR A 18 -10.40 3.51 -6.29
N ALA A 19 -10.78 3.72 -5.03
CA ALA A 19 -10.85 5.06 -4.45
C ALA A 19 -9.46 5.75 -4.41
N PHE A 20 -8.41 5.00 -4.04
CA PHE A 20 -7.03 5.49 -4.12
C PHE A 20 -6.66 5.86 -5.56
N THR A 21 -6.93 4.99 -6.53
CA THR A 21 -6.62 5.24 -7.94
C THR A 21 -7.34 6.46 -8.49
N ILE A 22 -8.60 6.70 -8.10
CA ILE A 22 -9.34 7.90 -8.50
C ILE A 22 -8.67 9.17 -7.96
N GLY A 23 -8.35 9.22 -6.65
CA GLY A 23 -7.67 10.38 -6.06
C GLY A 23 -6.28 10.61 -6.66
N HIS A 24 -5.55 9.53 -6.88
CA HIS A 24 -4.24 9.54 -7.53
C HIS A 24 -4.32 10.11 -8.95
N SER A 25 -5.24 9.59 -9.76
CA SER A 25 -5.44 10.01 -11.15
C SER A 25 -5.75 11.50 -11.25
N LEU A 26 -6.60 12.01 -10.34
CA LEU A 26 -6.98 13.41 -10.30
C LEU A 26 -5.76 14.32 -10.09
N THR A 27 -4.95 14.03 -9.08
CA THR A 27 -3.80 14.89 -8.74
C THR A 27 -2.61 14.70 -9.66
N LEU A 28 -2.43 13.49 -10.21
CA LEU A 28 -1.48 13.25 -11.29
C LEU A 28 -1.81 14.13 -12.50
N LEU A 29 -3.07 14.14 -12.94
CA LEU A 29 -3.53 14.97 -14.04
C LEU A 29 -3.33 16.46 -13.75
N LEU A 30 -3.79 16.94 -12.59
CA LEU A 30 -3.67 18.34 -12.20
C LEU A 30 -2.21 18.81 -12.15
N GLY A 31 -1.31 17.97 -11.62
CA GLY A 31 0.10 18.31 -11.56
C GLY A 31 0.81 18.20 -12.91
N ALA A 32 0.44 17.22 -13.74
CA ALA A 32 1.00 17.06 -15.09
C ALA A 32 0.61 18.22 -16.03
N LEU A 33 -0.61 18.75 -15.89
CA LEU A 33 -1.06 19.97 -16.56
C LEU A 33 -0.43 21.26 -15.98
N GLY A 34 0.30 21.15 -14.88
CA GLY A 34 0.95 22.28 -14.20
C GLY A 34 0.01 23.12 -13.36
N TRP A 35 -1.24 22.71 -13.14
CA TRP A 35 -2.21 23.46 -12.33
C TRP A 35 -1.90 23.37 -10.83
N VAL A 36 -1.28 22.27 -10.39
CA VAL A 36 -0.82 22.09 -9.01
C VAL A 36 0.67 21.79 -9.03
N ARG A 37 1.46 22.61 -8.34
CA ARG A 37 2.90 22.41 -8.18
C ARG A 37 3.28 22.52 -6.72
N LEU A 38 3.73 21.41 -6.15
CA LEU A 38 4.25 21.36 -4.79
C LEU A 38 5.70 20.86 -4.81
N PRO A 39 6.54 21.32 -3.88
CA PRO A 39 7.88 20.77 -3.71
C PRO A 39 7.81 19.28 -3.35
N GLY A 40 8.77 18.48 -3.85
CA GLY A 40 8.77 17.03 -3.67
C GLY A 40 8.88 16.58 -2.21
N GLN A 41 9.71 17.25 -1.40
CA GLN A 41 9.96 16.85 -0.02
C GLN A 41 8.68 16.80 0.84
N PRO A 42 7.80 17.83 0.88
CA PRO A 42 6.51 17.72 1.59
C PRO A 42 5.60 16.62 1.06
N VAL A 43 5.58 16.37 -0.25
CA VAL A 43 4.78 15.29 -0.84
C VAL A 43 5.29 13.94 -0.32
N GLU A 44 6.59 13.68 -0.38
CA GLU A 44 7.19 12.43 0.11
C GLU A 44 7.00 12.24 1.62
N VAL A 45 7.09 13.32 2.42
CA VAL A 45 6.74 13.31 3.85
C VAL A 45 5.29 12.88 4.07
N LEU A 46 4.35 13.44 3.32
CA LEU A 46 2.93 13.07 3.44
C LEU A 46 2.66 11.64 2.99
N ILE A 47 3.39 11.13 1.99
CA ILE A 47 3.34 9.72 1.60
C ILE A 47 3.81 8.85 2.76
N ALA A 48 4.96 9.17 3.39
CA ALA A 48 5.44 8.43 4.56
C ALA A 48 4.43 8.42 5.71
N VAL A 49 3.80 9.57 5.98
CA VAL A 49 2.71 9.69 6.98
C VAL A 49 1.52 8.81 6.60
N SER A 50 1.12 8.76 5.34
CA SER A 50 0.00 7.89 4.91
C SER A 50 0.26 6.40 5.17
N ILE A 51 1.50 5.95 4.99
CA ILE A 51 1.91 4.57 5.30
C ILE A 51 1.87 4.34 6.81
N LEU A 52 2.35 5.29 7.61
CA LEU A 52 2.30 5.21 9.08
C LEU A 52 0.85 5.15 9.60
N VAL A 53 -0.06 5.96 9.04
CA VAL A 53 -1.49 5.92 9.38
C VAL A 53 -2.11 4.58 9.00
N SER A 54 -1.74 4.03 7.83
CA SER A 54 -2.20 2.72 7.37
C SER A 54 -1.71 1.59 8.27
N ALA A 55 -0.44 1.65 8.72
CA ALA A 55 0.13 0.72 9.69
C ALA A 55 -0.61 0.78 11.03
N GLY A 56 -0.90 2.00 11.52
CA GLY A 56 -1.73 2.20 12.71
C GLY A 56 -3.11 1.57 12.56
N HIS A 57 -3.79 1.78 11.42
CA HIS A 57 -5.09 1.19 11.12
C HIS A 57 -5.06 -0.34 11.07
N ALA A 58 -4.01 -0.92 10.49
CA ALA A 58 -3.82 -2.38 10.43
C ALA A 58 -3.63 -3.00 11.83
N GLY A 59 -2.95 -2.28 12.73
CA GLY A 59 -2.80 -2.70 14.13
C GLY A 59 -4.10 -2.59 14.91
N ARG A 60 -4.77 -1.44 14.82
CA ARG A 60 -6.08 -1.17 15.43
C ARG A 60 -6.94 -0.32 14.48
N PRO A 61 -8.20 -0.67 14.20
CA PRO A 61 -9.01 0.07 13.24
C PRO A 61 -9.26 1.52 13.69
N LEU A 62 -8.61 2.48 13.04
CA LEU A 62 -8.71 3.92 13.37
C LEU A 62 -9.90 4.62 12.70
N PHE A 63 -10.36 4.08 11.57
CA PHE A 63 -11.38 4.70 10.70
C PHE A 63 -12.27 3.64 10.05
N ALA A 64 -12.69 2.65 10.83
CA ALA A 64 -13.50 1.53 10.35
C ALA A 64 -14.75 2.03 9.58
N GLY A 65 -14.95 1.53 8.37
CA GLY A 65 -16.05 1.93 7.48
C GLY A 65 -15.80 3.19 6.64
N ARG A 66 -14.67 3.88 6.82
CA ARG A 66 -14.27 5.07 6.03
C ARG A 66 -12.99 4.84 5.22
N GLU A 67 -12.55 3.60 5.08
CA GLU A 67 -11.26 3.24 4.49
C GLU A 67 -11.14 3.74 3.04
N ALA A 68 -12.21 3.68 2.25
CA ALA A 68 -12.19 4.17 0.87
C ALA A 68 -11.99 5.70 0.78
N TRP A 69 -12.60 6.48 1.68
CA TRP A 69 -12.40 7.93 1.72
C TRP A 69 -10.99 8.32 2.11
N VAL A 70 -10.43 7.63 3.11
CA VAL A 70 -9.04 7.84 3.53
C VAL A 70 -8.09 7.46 2.39
N ALA A 71 -8.35 6.34 1.71
CA ALA A 71 -7.55 5.90 0.56
C ALA A 71 -7.62 6.88 -0.61
N ALA A 72 -8.79 7.45 -0.92
CA ALA A 72 -8.90 8.53 -1.90
C ALA A 72 -8.04 9.75 -1.51
N GLY A 73 -8.06 10.13 -0.23
CA GLY A 73 -7.21 11.19 0.31
C GLY A 73 -5.71 10.90 0.17
N PHE A 74 -5.29 9.66 0.43
CA PHE A 74 -3.91 9.23 0.20
C PHE A 74 -3.57 9.25 -1.30
N GLY A 75 -4.48 8.81 -2.16
CA GLY A 75 -4.33 8.89 -3.60
C GLY A 75 -4.01 10.30 -4.06
N LEU A 76 -4.74 11.31 -3.57
CA LEU A 76 -4.48 12.73 -3.89
C LEU A 76 -3.03 13.15 -3.58
N VAL A 77 -2.47 12.69 -2.47
CA VAL A 77 -1.07 13.01 -2.13
C VAL A 77 -0.11 12.27 -3.05
N HIS A 78 -0.34 10.98 -3.27
CA HIS A 78 0.58 10.13 -4.03
C HIS A 78 0.67 10.53 -5.51
N GLY A 79 -0.43 10.98 -6.12
CA GLY A 79 -0.44 11.42 -7.52
C GLY A 79 0.51 12.60 -7.81
N LEU A 80 0.77 13.43 -6.80
CA LEU A 80 1.66 14.59 -6.93
C LEU A 80 3.14 14.21 -7.05
N ALA A 81 3.56 13.05 -6.52
CA ALA A 81 4.96 12.64 -6.53
C ALA A 81 5.49 12.45 -7.97
N PHE A 82 4.70 11.79 -8.82
CA PHE A 82 5.06 11.55 -10.22
C PHE A 82 4.64 12.68 -11.17
N ALA A 83 3.70 13.53 -10.77
CA ALA A 83 3.20 14.60 -11.62
C ALA A 83 4.28 15.58 -12.08
N SER A 84 5.24 15.91 -11.20
CA SER A 84 6.38 16.76 -11.53
C SER A 84 7.28 16.16 -12.63
N THR A 85 7.44 14.84 -12.62
CA THR A 85 8.20 14.11 -13.64
C THR A 85 7.49 14.16 -14.98
N LEU A 86 6.18 13.88 -15.02
CA LEU A 86 5.39 13.95 -16.27
C LEU A 86 5.36 15.38 -16.84
N ALA A 87 5.18 16.39 -16.00
CA ALA A 87 5.20 17.80 -16.43
C ALA A 87 6.55 18.18 -17.07
N GLY A 88 7.65 17.58 -16.60
CA GLY A 88 8.99 17.81 -17.16
C GLY A 88 9.25 17.18 -18.53
N LEU A 89 8.41 16.23 -18.98
CA LEU A 89 8.58 15.54 -20.26
C LEU A 89 8.12 16.37 -21.48
N HIS A 90 7.46 17.53 -21.27
CA HIS A 90 6.99 18.43 -22.34
C HIS A 90 6.22 17.71 -23.47
N LEU A 91 5.39 16.73 -23.09
CA LEU A 91 4.59 15.95 -24.02
C LEU A 91 3.45 16.79 -24.60
N ASP A 92 3.06 16.47 -25.83
CA ASP A 92 1.80 16.96 -26.38
C ASP A 92 0.61 16.31 -25.65
N ALA A 93 -0.59 16.90 -25.80
CA ALA A 93 -1.78 16.48 -25.06
C ALA A 93 -2.13 14.99 -25.26
N SER A 94 -1.91 14.45 -26.46
CA SER A 94 -2.22 13.05 -26.76
C SER A 94 -1.31 12.08 -26.01
N ARG A 95 0.01 12.31 -26.04
CA ARG A 95 1.00 11.49 -25.33
C ARG A 95 0.90 11.67 -23.82
N MET A 96 0.56 12.87 -23.35
CA MET A 96 0.29 13.12 -21.93
C MET A 96 -0.90 12.27 -21.45
N GLY A 97 -2.02 12.28 -22.18
CA GLY A 97 -3.19 11.47 -21.87
C GLY A 97 -2.88 9.97 -21.83
N LEU A 98 -2.15 9.47 -22.84
CA LEU A 98 -1.71 8.06 -22.86
C LEU A 98 -0.76 7.71 -21.71
N SER A 99 0.15 8.61 -21.35
CA SER A 99 1.09 8.41 -20.23
C SER A 99 0.37 8.34 -18.89
N ILE A 100 -0.59 9.23 -18.65
CA ILE A 100 -1.43 9.23 -17.44
C ILE A 100 -2.27 7.95 -17.37
N LEU A 101 -2.90 7.56 -18.49
CA LEU A 101 -3.71 6.33 -18.56
C LEU A 101 -2.84 5.10 -18.29
N GLY A 102 -1.69 4.97 -18.95
CA GLY A 102 -0.78 3.86 -18.79
C GLY A 102 -0.21 3.77 -17.38
N PHE A 103 0.12 4.92 -16.76
CA PHE A 103 0.59 4.97 -15.38
C PHE A 103 -0.48 4.47 -14.40
N ASN A 104 -1.71 4.98 -14.49
CA ASN A 104 -2.80 4.57 -13.60
C ASN A 104 -3.15 3.10 -13.77
N LEU A 105 -3.20 2.59 -15.01
CA LEU A 105 -3.45 1.18 -15.28
C LEU A 105 -2.33 0.29 -14.71
N GLY A 106 -1.07 0.73 -14.82
CA GLY A 106 0.07 0.04 -14.22
C GLY A 106 -0.02 -0.03 -12.69
N ILE A 107 -0.40 1.06 -12.03
CA ILE A 107 -0.61 1.11 -10.57
C ILE A 107 -1.76 0.18 -10.16
N GLU A 108 -2.91 0.27 -10.82
CA GLU A 108 -4.07 -0.55 -10.49
C GLU A 108 -3.77 -2.05 -10.69
N LEU A 109 -3.10 -2.42 -11.80
CA LEU A 109 -2.67 -3.80 -12.03
C LEU A 109 -1.71 -4.31 -10.96
N MET A 110 -0.72 -3.50 -10.56
CA MET A 110 0.22 -3.87 -9.50
C MET A 110 -0.49 -4.04 -8.15
N GLN A 111 -1.43 -3.14 -7.81
CA GLN A 111 -2.20 -3.24 -6.57
C GLN A 111 -3.06 -4.51 -6.54
N LEU A 112 -3.75 -4.83 -7.66
CA LEU A 112 -4.54 -6.05 -7.78
C LEU A 112 -3.67 -7.31 -7.72
N LEU A 113 -2.48 -7.29 -8.33
CA LEU A 113 -1.52 -8.39 -8.26
C LEU A 113 -1.04 -8.62 -6.82
N VAL A 114 -0.65 -7.57 -6.10
CA VAL A 114 -0.26 -7.67 -4.69
C VAL A 114 -1.39 -8.24 -3.83
N ILE A 115 -2.63 -7.79 -4.05
CA ILE A 115 -3.81 -8.34 -3.36
C ILE A 115 -3.99 -9.82 -3.67
N ALA A 116 -3.94 -10.22 -4.94
CA ALA A 116 -4.10 -11.60 -5.37
C ALA A 116 -3.04 -12.53 -4.76
N LEU A 117 -1.80 -12.05 -4.61
CA LEU A 117 -0.69 -12.83 -4.06
C LEU A 117 -0.64 -12.86 -2.53
N THR A 118 -1.26 -11.91 -1.83
CA THR A 118 -1.16 -11.79 -0.35
C THR A 118 -2.43 -12.21 0.37
N VAL A 119 -3.60 -11.77 -0.11
CA VAL A 119 -4.86 -11.90 0.61
C VAL A 119 -5.28 -13.35 0.85
N PRO A 120 -5.14 -14.30 -0.10
CA PRO A 120 -5.50 -15.70 0.16
C PRO A 120 -4.82 -16.29 1.40
N TRP A 121 -3.52 -15.99 1.60
CA TRP A 121 -2.74 -16.48 2.73
C TRP A 121 -3.13 -15.79 4.04
N LEU A 122 -3.45 -14.50 4.00
CA LEU A 122 -3.97 -13.77 5.16
C LEU A 122 -5.37 -14.25 5.57
N LEU A 123 -6.23 -14.58 4.59
CA LEU A 123 -7.54 -15.19 4.85
C LEU A 123 -7.37 -16.57 5.49
N LEU A 124 -6.46 -17.40 4.99
CA LEU A 124 -6.15 -18.70 5.58
C LEU A 124 -5.62 -18.56 7.02
N LEU A 125 -4.67 -17.64 7.23
CA LEU A 125 -4.16 -17.33 8.57
C LEU A 125 -5.26 -16.85 9.51
N SER A 126 -6.24 -16.08 9.01
CA SER A 126 -7.32 -15.51 9.84
C SER A 126 -8.17 -16.57 10.57
N CYS A 127 -8.13 -17.81 10.10
CA CYS A 127 -8.73 -18.98 10.74
C CYS A 127 -7.88 -19.58 11.87
N THR A 128 -6.72 -19.00 12.17
CA THR A 128 -5.71 -19.53 13.12
C THR A 128 -5.41 -18.51 14.22
N PRO A 129 -4.93 -18.94 15.40
CA PRO A 129 -4.53 -18.01 16.47
C PRO A 129 -3.24 -17.24 16.15
N ALA A 130 -2.52 -17.60 15.08
CA ALA A 130 -1.32 -16.89 14.64
C ALA A 130 -1.63 -15.54 13.96
N TYR A 131 -2.85 -15.36 13.42
CA TYR A 131 -3.19 -14.17 12.64
C TYR A 131 -3.00 -12.83 13.36
N PRO A 132 -3.43 -12.65 14.63
CA PRO A 132 -3.17 -11.39 15.34
C PRO A 132 -1.68 -11.06 15.42
N ALA A 133 -0.82 -12.06 15.65
CA ALA A 133 0.62 -11.86 15.75
C ALA A 133 1.22 -11.44 14.40
N VAL A 134 0.85 -12.13 13.30
CA VAL A 134 1.28 -11.78 11.94
C VAL A 134 0.81 -10.38 11.54
N ARG A 135 -0.46 -10.05 11.82
CA ARG A 135 -1.05 -8.74 11.52
C ARG A 135 -0.34 -7.62 12.28
N LEU A 136 -0.12 -7.80 13.58
CA LEU A 136 0.55 -6.79 14.42
C LEU A 136 2.04 -6.66 14.07
N GLY A 137 2.71 -7.78 13.79
CA GLY A 137 4.10 -7.78 13.33
C GLY A 137 4.26 -7.03 12.01
N GLY A 138 3.41 -7.33 11.02
CA GLY A 138 3.40 -6.62 9.74
C GLY A 138 3.10 -5.13 9.88
N ALA A 139 2.12 -4.77 10.71
CA ALA A 139 1.81 -3.36 11.02
C ALA A 139 2.99 -2.65 11.69
N ALA A 140 3.67 -3.29 12.65
CA ALA A 140 4.84 -2.72 13.32
C ALA A 140 6.01 -2.51 12.34
N LEU A 141 6.31 -3.50 11.50
CA LEU A 141 7.36 -3.39 10.47
C LEU A 141 7.06 -2.27 9.47
N ALA A 142 5.83 -2.17 8.97
CA ALA A 142 5.40 -1.10 8.07
C ALA A 142 5.49 0.27 8.75
N GLY A 143 5.08 0.38 10.01
CA GLY A 143 5.18 1.62 10.79
C GLY A 143 6.63 2.05 11.03
N LEU A 144 7.52 1.11 11.38
CA LEU A 144 8.94 1.38 11.54
C LEU A 144 9.59 1.83 10.23
N ALA A 145 9.29 1.16 9.12
CA ALA A 145 9.77 1.56 7.80
C ALA A 145 9.25 2.96 7.41
N ALA A 146 7.98 3.27 7.70
CA ALA A 146 7.39 4.58 7.44
C ALA A 146 8.05 5.70 8.27
N VAL A 147 8.32 5.45 9.55
CA VAL A 147 9.04 6.41 10.43
C VAL A 147 10.48 6.60 9.93
N ALA A 148 11.17 5.51 9.58
CA ALA A 148 12.52 5.58 9.05
C ALA A 148 12.56 6.42 7.75
N TRP A 149 11.60 6.21 6.85
CA TRP A 149 11.52 6.97 5.61
C TRP A 149 11.13 8.44 5.84
N LEU A 150 10.24 8.72 6.79
CA LEU A 150 9.91 10.08 7.21
C LEU A 150 11.14 10.83 7.73
N VAL A 151 11.94 10.18 8.59
CA VAL A 151 13.20 10.75 9.11
C VAL A 151 14.21 11.00 7.99
N GLU A 152 14.35 10.08 7.04
CA GLU A 152 15.20 10.29 5.86
C GLU A 152 14.75 11.51 5.06
N ARG A 153 13.44 11.70 4.85
CA ARG A 153 12.92 12.88 4.12
C ARG A 153 13.07 14.18 4.86
N LEU A 154 12.99 14.19 6.18
CA LEU A 154 13.19 15.40 6.98
C LEU A 154 14.66 15.78 7.13
N SER A 155 15.55 14.79 7.25
CA SER A 155 17.00 15.00 7.40
C SER A 155 17.76 15.14 6.08
N GLY A 156 17.18 14.64 4.98
CA GLY A 156 17.85 14.55 3.68
C GLY A 156 18.97 13.50 3.63
N GLN A 157 19.09 12.65 4.65
CA GLN A 157 20.15 11.63 4.76
C GLN A 157 19.53 10.24 4.98
N PRO A 158 20.03 9.21 4.28
CA PRO A 158 19.59 7.84 4.53
C PRO A 158 19.99 7.41 5.94
N ASN A 159 19.18 6.52 6.53
CA ASN A 159 19.48 5.92 7.83
C ASN A 159 19.60 4.40 7.71
N ALA A 160 20.11 3.76 8.75
CA ALA A 160 20.37 2.32 8.73
C ALA A 160 19.12 1.49 8.38
N LEU A 161 17.94 1.92 8.84
CA LEU A 161 16.69 1.20 8.56
C LEU A 161 16.25 1.36 7.12
N THR A 162 16.36 2.55 6.52
CA THR A 162 16.01 2.73 5.11
C THR A 162 16.96 1.99 4.18
N VAL A 163 18.25 1.95 4.51
CA VAL A 163 19.24 1.12 3.78
C VAL A 163 18.91 -0.37 3.91
N LEU A 164 18.58 -0.85 5.11
CA LEU A 164 18.18 -2.23 5.34
C LEU A 164 16.91 -2.60 4.56
N VAL A 165 15.89 -1.74 4.59
CA VAL A 165 14.64 -1.94 3.82
C VAL A 165 14.94 -1.99 2.33
N ALA A 166 15.80 -1.12 1.81
CA ALA A 166 16.22 -1.15 0.40
C ALA A 166 16.93 -2.45 0.03
N GLN A 167 17.81 -2.96 0.90
CA GLN A 167 18.48 -4.26 0.72
C GLN A 167 17.51 -5.44 0.81
N ALA A 168 16.37 -5.29 1.48
CA ALA A 168 15.35 -6.33 1.61
C ALA A 168 14.44 -6.46 0.36
N VAL A 169 14.40 -5.45 -0.52
CA VAL A 169 13.49 -5.43 -1.69
C VAL A 169 13.60 -6.67 -2.59
N PRO A 170 14.80 -7.17 -2.96
CA PRO A 170 14.91 -8.38 -3.78
C PRO A 170 14.29 -9.63 -3.13
N TYR A 171 14.11 -9.62 -1.80
CA TYR A 171 13.56 -10.73 -1.05
C TYR A 171 12.03 -10.65 -0.86
N ALA A 172 11.36 -9.63 -1.40
CA ALA A 172 9.93 -9.44 -1.24
C ALA A 172 9.09 -10.66 -1.66
N LEU A 173 9.45 -11.32 -2.77
CA LEU A 173 8.76 -12.54 -3.22
C LEU A 173 8.99 -13.73 -2.28
N TRP A 174 10.17 -13.83 -1.66
CA TRP A 174 10.45 -14.86 -0.67
C TRP A 174 9.63 -14.64 0.61
N LEU A 175 9.38 -13.39 1.01
CA LEU A 175 8.47 -13.08 2.11
C LEU A 175 7.04 -13.56 1.83
N LEU A 176 6.57 -13.47 0.58
CA LEU A 176 5.28 -14.05 0.18
C LEU A 176 5.29 -15.58 0.31
N GLY A 177 6.38 -16.23 -0.10
CA GLY A 177 6.57 -17.68 0.07
C GLY A 177 6.53 -18.09 1.56
N VAL A 178 7.23 -17.35 2.42
CA VAL A 178 7.21 -17.58 3.88
C VAL A 178 5.80 -17.37 4.45
N LEU A 179 5.09 -16.32 4.02
CA LEU A 179 3.70 -16.09 4.42
C LEU A 179 2.80 -17.25 3.99
N ALA A 180 2.92 -17.72 2.75
CA ALA A 180 2.11 -18.81 2.21
C ALA A 180 2.37 -20.13 2.96
N VAL A 181 3.63 -20.54 3.09
CA VAL A 181 4.01 -21.76 3.83
C VAL A 181 3.60 -21.65 5.29
N GLY A 182 3.87 -20.51 5.93
CA GLY A 182 3.47 -20.25 7.30
C GLY A 182 1.96 -20.31 7.52
N ALA A 183 1.18 -19.78 6.57
CA ALA A 183 -0.28 -19.85 6.59
C ALA A 183 -0.79 -21.29 6.52
N VAL A 184 -0.28 -22.09 5.59
CA VAL A 184 -0.66 -23.49 5.41
C VAL A 184 -0.28 -24.31 6.65
N LEU A 185 0.95 -24.18 7.14
CA LEU A 185 1.40 -24.91 8.33
C LEU A 185 0.61 -24.53 9.59
N ALA A 186 0.34 -23.24 9.79
CA ALA A 186 -0.47 -22.77 10.92
C ALA A 186 -1.89 -23.35 10.84
N PHE A 187 -2.50 -23.32 9.65
CA PHE A 187 -3.84 -23.85 9.43
C PHE A 187 -3.91 -25.36 9.70
N TRP A 188 -2.96 -26.13 9.16
CA TRP A 188 -2.90 -27.58 9.34
C TRP A 188 -2.74 -27.97 10.82
N ARG A 189 -1.92 -27.24 11.58
CA ARG A 189 -1.74 -27.48 13.03
C ARG A 189 -2.97 -27.17 13.86
N THR A 190 -3.87 -26.31 13.36
CA THR A 190 -5.10 -25.93 14.06
C THR A 190 -6.30 -26.79 13.70
N GLN A 191 -6.20 -27.65 12.68
CA GLN A 191 -7.26 -28.59 12.39
C GLN A 191 -7.27 -29.71 13.44
N PRO A 192 -8.43 -30.05 14.04
CA PRO A 192 -8.51 -31.20 14.91
C PRO A 192 -8.07 -32.45 14.13
N SER A 193 -7.19 -33.25 14.72
CA SER A 193 -6.80 -34.54 14.14
C SER A 193 -8.07 -35.35 13.90
N ALA A 194 -8.36 -35.69 12.65
CA ALA A 194 -9.46 -36.59 12.32
C ALA A 194 -9.20 -37.92 13.05
N ALA A 195 -9.97 -38.16 14.11
CA ALA A 195 -10.03 -39.44 14.82
C ALA A 195 -11.07 -40.34 14.15
#